data_AF-A0A6G1GYE2-F1
#
_entry.id   AF-A0A6G1GYE2-F1
#
_cell.length_a   1.000
_cell.length_b   1.000
_cell.length_c   1.000
_cell.angle_alpha   90.00
_cell.angle_beta   90.00
_cell.angle_gamma   90.00
#
_symmetry.space_group_name_H-M   'P 1'
#
loop_
_entity.id
_entity.type
_entity.pdbx_description
1 polymer ?
#
loop_
_entity_poly.entity_id
_entity_poly.type
_entity_poly.pdbx_seq_one_letter_code
_entity_poly.pdbx_strand_id
1 'polypeptide(L)'
;MRRRAEENAEVEGTETTPVSTIAEQARKEAETQREEEELRALIQRAYPGTRPRIQAPVVPPPVQSIETRHERPRPALPYEHRRAIETRHERPRPTLPEEHRRAVESIIGYTFKNADWLWEALQQRGSEVQKVGSRDVKEGNLALALRGDAALDLAVVTAGTKENSCRRDITNQKIDRLCNDNLDKIGLRHGLDKYLHYFANNKGVNRKHLMADAVEAIIGVVCEDSDNELEDVKRVMKALGI
;
A
#
# COMPACT_ATOMS: atom_id res chain seq x y z
N MET A 1 -26.26 47.65 65.95
CA MET A 1 -26.63 49.01 65.50
C MET A 1 -26.18 49.20 64.06
N ARG A 2 -27.12 49.61 63.18
CA ARG A 2 -26.95 50.44 61.96
C ARG A 2 -26.07 49.89 60.82
N ARG A 3 -26.68 49.45 59.70
CA ARG A 3 -27.00 50.20 58.44
C ARG A 3 -25.75 50.31 57.55
N ARG A 4 -25.72 49.97 56.25
CA ARG A 4 -26.64 50.20 55.11
C ARG A 4 -26.10 49.37 53.91
N ALA A 5 -26.94 48.69 53.14
CA ALA A 5 -27.48 49.10 51.81
C ALA A 5 -26.64 48.53 50.65
N GLU A 6 -27.25 47.68 49.81
CA GLU A 6 -27.62 47.96 48.39
C GLU A 6 -26.41 47.63 47.46
N GLU A 7 -26.49 46.98 46.30
CA GLU A 7 -27.53 46.82 45.28
C GLU A 7 -27.01 45.81 44.23
N ASN A 8 -27.93 45.09 43.55
CA ASN A 8 -28.04 44.78 42.09
C ASN A 8 -26.75 44.60 41.25
N ALA A 9 -26.61 43.73 40.25
CA ALA A 9 -27.54 43.13 39.30
C ALA A 9 -26.86 41.99 38.52
N GLU A 10 -27.69 41.21 37.83
CA GLU A 10 -27.43 40.29 36.72
C GLU A 10 -26.36 40.75 35.71
N VAL A 11 -25.54 39.84 35.18
CA VAL A 11 -25.20 39.80 33.74
C VAL A 11 -24.93 38.36 33.31
N GLU A 12 -25.69 37.92 32.30
CA GLU A 12 -25.53 36.71 31.50
C GLU A 12 -24.09 36.57 30.94
N GLY A 13 -23.47 35.42 31.21
CA GLY A 13 -22.21 35.03 30.58
C GLY A 13 -22.46 34.62 29.14
N THR A 14 -22.30 35.56 28.22
CA THR A 14 -22.19 35.32 26.78
C THR A 14 -20.92 34.54 26.48
N GLU A 15 -21.07 33.36 25.86
CA GLU A 15 -19.98 32.57 25.31
C GLU A 15 -19.24 33.37 24.24
N THR A 16 -18.11 33.94 24.64
CA THR A 16 -17.14 34.53 23.72
C THR A 16 -16.20 33.43 23.26
N THR A 17 -16.52 32.80 22.12
CA THR A 17 -15.51 32.04 21.36
C THR A 17 -14.36 33.00 20.99
N PRO A 18 -13.11 32.69 21.37
CA PRO A 18 -12.01 33.61 21.15
C PRO A 18 -11.67 33.70 19.66
N VAL A 19 -11.67 34.92 19.14
CA VAL A 19 -11.30 35.37 17.79
C VAL A 19 -9.96 34.77 17.29
N SER A 20 -9.12 34.31 18.21
CA SER A 20 -7.87 33.57 17.96
C SER A 20 -8.06 32.33 17.09
N THR A 21 -9.16 31.59 17.25
CA THR A 21 -9.35 30.28 16.60
C THR A 21 -9.69 30.41 15.12
N ILE A 22 -10.48 31.43 14.75
CA ILE A 22 -10.91 31.67 13.36
C ILE A 22 -9.72 32.14 12.51
N ALA A 23 -8.87 33.01 13.07
CA ALA A 23 -7.68 33.50 12.38
C ALA A 23 -6.63 32.39 12.17
N GLU A 24 -6.53 31.44 13.10
CA GLU A 24 -5.61 30.30 12.99
C GLU A 24 -6.12 29.25 11.99
N GLN A 25 -7.44 29.04 11.92
CA GLN A 25 -8.07 28.19 10.93
C GLN A 25 -7.89 28.75 9.51
N ALA A 26 -8.09 30.06 9.32
CA ALA A 26 -7.89 30.73 8.04
C ALA A 26 -6.42 30.66 7.56
N ARG A 27 -5.45 30.66 8.49
CA ARG A 27 -4.03 30.50 8.14
C ARG A 27 -3.72 29.07 7.67
N LYS A 28 -4.27 28.05 8.34
CA LYS A 28 -4.11 26.64 7.93
C LYS A 28 -4.76 26.37 6.59
N GLU A 29 -5.93 26.95 6.33
CA GLU A 29 -6.62 26.83 5.04
C GLU A 29 -5.83 27.50 3.91
N ALA A 30 -5.26 28.69 4.16
CA ALA A 30 -4.42 29.38 3.19
C ALA A 30 -3.11 28.63 2.89
N GLU A 31 -2.51 27.99 3.90
CA GLU A 31 -1.31 27.15 3.72
C GLU A 31 -1.64 25.89 2.92
N THR A 32 -2.77 25.24 3.21
CA THR A 32 -3.25 24.07 2.46
C THR A 32 -3.54 24.41 0.99
N GLN A 33 -4.18 25.56 0.73
CA GLN A 33 -4.45 26.02 -0.64
C GLN A 33 -3.16 26.31 -1.42
N ARG A 34 -2.15 26.86 -0.74
CA ARG A 34 -0.85 27.12 -1.35
C ARG A 34 -0.12 25.82 -1.70
N GLU A 35 -0.16 24.83 -0.82
CA GLU A 35 0.40 23.49 -1.08
C GLU A 35 -0.32 22.79 -2.25
N GLU A 36 -1.65 22.90 -2.34
CA GLU A 36 -2.42 22.37 -3.47
C GLU A 36 -2.09 23.06 -4.79
N GLU A 37 -1.90 24.38 -4.79
CA GLU A 37 -1.49 25.14 -5.98
C GLU A 37 -0.07 24.79 -6.42
N GLU A 38 0.87 24.62 -5.49
CA GLU A 38 2.23 24.17 -5.79
C GLU A 38 2.25 22.75 -6.35
N LEU A 39 1.43 21.84 -5.79
CA LEU A 39 1.28 20.49 -6.31
C LEU A 39 0.65 20.48 -7.71
N ARG A 40 -0.37 21.31 -7.97
CA ARG A 40 -0.95 21.48 -9.30
C ARG A 40 0.05 22.03 -10.31
N ALA A 41 0.87 23.01 -9.91
CA ALA A 41 1.91 23.56 -10.76
C ALA A 41 3.00 22.52 -11.08
N LEU A 42 3.37 21.69 -10.09
CA LEU A 42 4.31 20.58 -10.25
C LEU A 42 3.77 19.55 -11.25
N ILE A 43 2.50 19.15 -11.11
CA ILE A 43 1.82 18.21 -12.02
C ILE A 43 1.75 18.78 -13.43
N GLN A 44 1.38 20.05 -13.59
CA GLN A 44 1.29 20.71 -14.89
C GLN A 44 2.66 20.83 -15.59
N ARG A 45 3.74 21.01 -14.81
CA ARG A 45 5.11 21.06 -15.31
C ARG A 45 5.64 19.67 -15.69
N ALA A 46 5.29 18.66 -14.92
CA ALA A 46 5.66 17.27 -15.19
C ALA A 46 4.90 16.69 -16.40
N TYR A 47 3.68 17.18 -16.66
CA TYR A 47 2.80 16.68 -17.72
C TYR A 47 2.14 17.83 -18.53
N PRO A 48 2.91 18.53 -19.39
CA PRO A 48 2.38 19.62 -20.20
C PRO A 48 1.45 19.07 -21.30
N GLY A 49 0.14 19.03 -21.03
CA GLY A 49 -0.88 18.66 -22.02
C GLY A 49 -2.07 17.85 -21.49
N THR A 50 -2.00 17.32 -20.27
CA THR A 50 -3.13 16.62 -19.65
C THR A 50 -4.07 17.61 -18.99
N ARG A 51 -5.11 18.04 -19.72
CA ARG A 51 -6.30 18.61 -19.07
C ARG A 51 -6.96 17.51 -18.23
N PRO A 52 -7.31 17.76 -16.95
CA PRO A 52 -8.15 16.84 -16.21
C PRO A 52 -9.50 16.74 -16.95
N ARG A 53 -9.74 15.59 -17.57
CA ARG A 53 -11.03 15.28 -18.18
C ARG A 53 -11.98 14.93 -17.05
N ILE A 54 -12.56 15.94 -16.42
CA ILE A 54 -13.77 15.76 -15.62
C ILE A 54 -14.83 15.27 -16.61
N GLN A 55 -15.04 13.96 -16.69
CA GLN A 55 -16.20 13.41 -17.38
C GLN A 55 -17.43 13.86 -16.58
N ALA A 56 -18.23 14.74 -17.19
CA ALA A 56 -19.57 15.00 -16.71
C ALA A 56 -20.33 13.66 -16.59
N PRO A 57 -21.23 13.51 -15.60
CA PRO A 57 -22.02 12.30 -15.44
C PRO A 57 -22.79 12.06 -16.74
N VAL A 58 -22.48 10.94 -17.40
CA VAL A 58 -23.25 10.45 -18.54
C VAL A 58 -24.61 10.04 -17.97
N VAL A 59 -25.62 10.88 -18.16
CA VAL A 59 -27.01 10.52 -17.92
C VAL A 59 -27.34 9.40 -18.90
N PRO A 60 -27.68 8.18 -18.43
CA PRO A 60 -28.07 7.11 -19.34
C PRO A 60 -29.39 7.52 -20.03
N PRO A 61 -29.55 7.21 -21.33
CA PRO A 61 -30.83 7.44 -22.00
C PRO A 61 -31.93 6.64 -21.31
N PRO A 62 -33.19 7.13 -21.35
CA PRO A 62 -34.31 6.45 -20.74
C PRO A 62 -34.42 5.02 -21.31
N VAL A 63 -34.39 4.04 -20.40
CA VAL A 63 -34.55 2.63 -20.71
C VAL A 63 -35.93 2.44 -21.34
N GLN A 64 -35.97 2.14 -22.64
CA GLN A 64 -37.19 1.66 -23.28
C GLN A 64 -37.53 0.29 -22.69
N SER A 65 -38.76 0.17 -22.18
CA SER A 65 -39.30 -1.01 -21.53
C SER A 65 -39.05 -2.27 -22.37
N ILE A 66 -38.14 -3.12 -21.90
CA ILE A 66 -37.94 -4.45 -22.47
C ILE A 66 -39.17 -5.26 -22.06
N GLU A 67 -39.98 -5.62 -23.04
CA GLU A 67 -41.06 -6.59 -22.90
C GLU A 67 -40.55 -7.84 -22.18
N THR A 68 -41.20 -8.18 -21.07
CA THR A 68 -40.93 -9.36 -20.26
C THR A 68 -41.13 -10.63 -21.09
N ARG A 69 -40.07 -11.11 -21.73
CA ARG A 69 -40.02 -12.49 -22.22
C ARG A 69 -40.00 -13.38 -20.98
N HIS A 70 -41.04 -14.22 -20.85
CA HIS A 70 -41.11 -15.30 -19.88
C HIS A 70 -39.81 -16.10 -19.89
N GLU A 71 -38.98 -15.94 -18.85
CA GLU A 71 -37.88 -16.84 -18.57
C GLU A 71 -38.47 -18.21 -18.25
N ARG A 72 -38.18 -19.20 -19.11
CA ARG A 72 -38.43 -20.59 -18.75
C ARG A 72 -37.57 -20.91 -17.53
N PRO A 73 -38.09 -21.61 -16.50
CA PRO A 73 -37.31 -21.99 -15.35
C PRO A 73 -36.12 -22.83 -15.81
N ARG A 74 -34.89 -22.41 -15.43
CA ARG A 74 -33.68 -23.18 -15.70
C ARG A 74 -33.86 -24.57 -15.06
N PRO A 75 -33.58 -25.67 -15.79
CA PRO A 75 -33.66 -26.99 -15.20
C PRO A 75 -32.68 -27.06 -14.03
N ALA A 76 -33.17 -27.53 -12.87
CA ALA A 76 -32.34 -27.74 -11.71
C ALA A 76 -31.20 -28.71 -12.09
N LEU A 77 -29.95 -28.30 -11.82
CA LEU A 77 -28.80 -29.17 -12.05
C LEU A 77 -28.99 -30.49 -11.27
N PRO A 78 -28.68 -31.64 -11.90
CA PRO A 78 -28.74 -32.94 -11.24
C PRO A 78 -27.96 -32.93 -9.92
N TYR A 79 -28.47 -33.63 -8.90
CA TYR A 79 -27.90 -33.68 -7.55
C TYR A 79 -26.40 -33.99 -7.54
N GLU A 80 -25.92 -34.82 -8.46
CA GLU A 80 -24.50 -35.18 -8.58
C GLU A 80 -23.60 -34.01 -9.02
N HIS A 81 -24.11 -33.09 -9.83
CA HIS A 81 -23.40 -31.84 -10.16
C HIS A 81 -23.35 -30.88 -8.98
N ARG A 82 -24.36 -30.91 -8.10
CA ARG A 82 -24.41 -30.11 -6.87
C ARG A 82 -23.37 -30.58 -5.86
N ARG A 83 -23.24 -31.91 -5.68
CA ARG A 83 -22.15 -32.53 -4.89
C ARG A 83 -20.76 -32.15 -5.42
N ALA A 84 -20.55 -32.19 -6.73
CA ALA A 84 -19.24 -31.85 -7.32
C ALA A 84 -18.84 -30.36 -7.12
N ILE A 85 -19.82 -29.47 -6.98
CA ILE A 85 -19.60 -28.05 -6.65
C ILE A 85 -19.40 -27.88 -5.13
N GLU A 86 -20.19 -28.59 -4.31
CA GLU A 86 -20.09 -28.58 -2.84
C GLU A 86 -18.76 -29.19 -2.34
N THR A 87 -18.20 -30.19 -3.03
CA THR A 87 -16.87 -30.76 -2.69
C THR A 87 -15.69 -29.85 -3.04
N ARG A 88 -15.90 -28.68 -3.66
CA ARG A 88 -14.82 -27.69 -3.85
C ARG A 88 -14.54 -26.87 -2.59
N HIS A 89 -15.32 -27.02 -1.52
CA HIS A 89 -15.26 -26.17 -0.34
C HIS A 89 -14.18 -26.48 0.71
N GLU A 90 -13.29 -27.46 0.49
CA GLU A 90 -12.20 -27.74 1.44
C GLU A 90 -10.87 -28.02 0.75
N ARG A 91 -10.58 -27.37 -0.38
CA ARG A 91 -9.17 -27.32 -0.79
C ARG A 91 -8.43 -26.44 0.24
N PRO A 92 -7.42 -26.97 0.95
CA PRO A 92 -6.62 -26.15 1.85
C PRO A 92 -6.11 -24.94 1.07
N ARG A 93 -6.23 -23.75 1.67
CA ARG A 93 -5.79 -22.52 1.02
C ARG A 93 -4.31 -22.69 0.69
N PRO A 94 -3.87 -22.36 -0.54
CA PRO A 94 -2.45 -22.43 -0.88
C PRO A 94 -1.69 -21.50 0.06
N THR A 95 -0.72 -22.07 0.76
CA THR A 95 0.19 -21.39 1.69
C THR A 95 1.62 -21.67 1.24
N LEU A 96 2.55 -20.81 1.64
CA LEU A 96 3.97 -21.02 1.36
C LEU A 96 4.46 -22.31 2.04
N PRO A 97 5.06 -23.27 1.31
CA PRO A 97 5.67 -24.44 1.95
C PRO A 97 6.67 -24.03 3.03
N GLU A 98 6.66 -24.72 4.17
CA GLU A 98 7.50 -24.39 5.33
C GLU A 98 9.00 -24.35 4.98
N GLU A 99 9.44 -25.24 4.09
CA GLU A 99 10.82 -25.27 3.59
C GLU A 99 11.18 -24.00 2.79
N HIS A 100 10.27 -23.53 1.93
CA HIS A 100 10.46 -22.29 1.16
C HIS A 100 10.44 -21.07 2.09
N ARG A 101 9.53 -21.06 3.06
CA ARG A 101 9.46 -20.01 4.09
C ARG A 101 10.80 -19.89 4.82
N ARG A 102 11.29 -21.00 5.39
CA ARG A 102 12.56 -21.03 6.13
C ARG A 102 13.76 -20.64 5.25
N ALA A 103 13.76 -21.05 3.98
CA ALA A 103 14.82 -20.68 3.07
C ALA A 103 14.87 -19.17 2.83
N VAL A 104 13.72 -18.53 2.59
CA VAL A 104 13.66 -17.07 2.42
C VAL A 104 13.98 -16.35 3.73
N GLU A 105 13.43 -16.77 4.86
CA GLU A 105 13.74 -16.23 6.19
C GLU A 105 15.25 -16.29 6.50
N SER A 106 15.92 -17.39 6.12
CA SER A 106 17.36 -17.55 6.25
C SER A 106 18.16 -16.62 5.32
N ILE A 107 17.68 -16.36 4.11
CA ILE A 107 18.31 -15.43 3.16
C ILE A 107 18.27 -14.01 3.72
N ILE A 108 17.11 -13.58 4.23
CA ILE A 108 16.90 -12.20 4.67
C ILE A 108 17.31 -11.96 6.13
N GLY A 109 17.57 -13.03 6.89
CA GLY A 109 17.93 -12.94 8.31
C GLY A 109 16.78 -12.45 9.20
N TYR A 110 15.53 -12.75 8.83
CA TYR A 110 14.32 -12.35 9.56
C TYR A 110 13.32 -13.51 9.60
N THR A 111 12.74 -13.78 10.77
CA THR A 111 11.71 -14.82 10.96
C THR A 111 10.36 -14.16 11.14
N PHE A 112 9.40 -14.49 10.27
CA PHE A 112 8.08 -13.87 10.31
C PHE A 112 7.24 -14.41 11.47
N LYS A 113 6.57 -13.50 12.19
CA LYS A 113 5.54 -13.84 13.18
C LYS A 113 4.31 -14.41 12.45
N ASN A 114 3.97 -13.83 11.29
CA ASN A 114 2.89 -14.28 10.44
C ASN A 114 3.39 -14.68 9.04
N ALA A 115 3.34 -15.99 8.72
CA ALA A 115 3.78 -16.52 7.42
C ALA A 115 2.95 -16.03 6.22
N ASP A 116 1.71 -15.59 6.44
CA ASP A 116 0.85 -15.04 5.38
C ASP A 116 1.47 -13.78 4.76
N TRP A 117 2.23 -13.01 5.55
CA TRP A 117 2.93 -11.84 5.05
C TRP A 117 3.95 -12.17 3.97
N LEU A 118 4.83 -13.13 4.26
CA LEU A 118 5.80 -13.58 3.29
C LEU A 118 5.12 -14.25 2.09
N TRP A 119 4.03 -14.98 2.32
CA TRP A 119 3.27 -15.59 1.23
C TRP A 119 2.70 -14.55 0.25
N GLU A 120 2.13 -13.44 0.76
CA GLU A 120 1.64 -12.33 -0.07
C GLU A 120 2.78 -11.62 -0.81
N ALA A 121 3.91 -11.36 -0.15
CA ALA A 121 5.06 -10.69 -0.74
C ALA A 121 5.66 -11.44 -1.95
N LEU A 122 5.53 -12.77 -1.97
CA LEU A 122 6.00 -13.64 -3.04
C LEU A 122 4.99 -13.77 -4.21
N GLN A 123 3.78 -13.23 -4.09
CA GLN A 123 2.77 -13.25 -5.17
C GLN A 123 3.04 -12.12 -6.17
N GLN A 124 3.53 -12.45 -7.36
CA GLN A 124 3.69 -11.45 -8.41
C GLN A 124 2.34 -11.05 -9.02
N ARG A 125 2.33 -9.92 -9.72
CA ARG A 125 1.16 -9.51 -10.50
C ARG A 125 0.76 -10.61 -11.50
N GLY A 126 -0.50 -11.02 -11.41
CA GLY A 126 -1.06 -12.08 -12.23
C GLY A 126 -0.79 -13.50 -11.70
N SER A 127 -0.42 -13.65 -10.43
CA SER A 127 -0.61 -14.89 -9.68
C SER A 127 -2.10 -15.28 -9.63
N GLU A 128 -2.39 -16.58 -9.59
CA GLU A 128 -3.75 -17.10 -9.40
C GLU A 128 -4.26 -16.91 -7.96
N VAL A 129 -3.35 -16.60 -7.02
CA VAL A 129 -3.71 -16.35 -5.62
C VAL A 129 -4.37 -14.99 -5.51
N GLN A 130 -5.67 -14.99 -5.23
CA GLN A 130 -6.47 -13.77 -5.07
C GLN A 130 -6.65 -13.36 -3.61
N LYS A 131 -6.34 -14.26 -2.66
CA LYS A 131 -6.46 -14.03 -1.22
C LYS A 131 -5.37 -14.72 -0.44
N VAL A 132 -4.84 -14.01 0.56
CA VAL A 132 -3.88 -14.52 1.55
C VAL A 132 -4.39 -14.12 2.93
N GLY A 133 -4.61 -15.09 3.83
CA GLY A 133 -5.31 -14.83 5.08
C GLY A 133 -6.68 -14.17 4.89
N SER A 134 -6.84 -12.95 5.42
CA SER A 134 -8.02 -12.08 5.26
C SER A 134 -7.87 -11.02 4.16
N ARG A 135 -6.71 -10.94 3.50
CA ARG A 135 -6.34 -9.88 2.57
C ARG A 135 -6.64 -10.25 1.12
N ASP A 136 -7.08 -9.26 0.34
CA ASP A 136 -7.27 -9.37 -1.11
C ASP A 136 -5.95 -9.05 -1.81
N VAL A 137 -5.48 -9.97 -2.66
CA VAL A 137 -4.16 -9.89 -3.34
C VAL A 137 -4.35 -9.71 -4.85
N LYS A 138 -5.22 -8.77 -5.23
CA LYS A 138 -5.64 -8.56 -6.64
C LYS A 138 -4.49 -8.10 -7.54
N GLU A 139 -3.55 -7.35 -6.96
CA GLU A 139 -2.41 -6.79 -7.68
C GLU A 139 -1.11 -7.54 -7.37
N GLY A 140 -1.18 -8.71 -6.72
CA GLY A 140 0.00 -9.38 -6.21
C GLY A 140 0.62 -8.58 -5.06
N ASN A 141 1.94 -8.51 -5.08
CA ASN A 141 2.79 -7.89 -4.08
C ASN A 141 2.98 -6.38 -4.26
N LEU A 142 2.39 -5.75 -5.27
CA LEU A 142 2.65 -4.34 -5.61
C LEU A 142 2.36 -3.35 -4.47
N ALA A 143 1.29 -3.58 -3.70
CA ALA A 143 0.98 -2.74 -2.55
C ALA A 143 2.05 -2.85 -1.44
N LEU A 144 2.62 -4.05 -1.27
CA LEU A 144 3.71 -4.31 -0.34
C LEU A 144 5.04 -3.75 -0.86
N ALA A 145 5.27 -3.82 -2.17
CA ALA A 145 6.44 -3.24 -2.83
C ALA A 145 6.49 -1.73 -2.59
N LEU A 146 5.38 -1.01 -2.83
CA LEU A 146 5.30 0.42 -2.55
C LEU A 146 5.63 0.77 -1.09
N ARG A 147 5.19 -0.07 -0.15
CA ARG A 147 5.54 0.11 1.28
C ARG A 147 7.03 -0.15 1.53
N GLY A 148 7.58 -1.17 0.90
CA GLY A 148 9.00 -1.51 0.96
C GLY A 148 9.91 -0.41 0.43
N ASP A 149 9.56 0.17 -0.72
CA ASP A 149 10.25 1.31 -1.32
C ASP A 149 10.31 2.49 -0.33
N ALA A 150 9.18 2.85 0.27
CA ALA A 150 9.14 3.89 1.30
C ALA A 150 10.00 3.55 2.55
N ALA A 151 10.01 2.28 2.97
CA ALA A 151 10.80 1.82 4.10
C ALA A 151 12.32 1.85 3.81
N LEU A 152 12.72 1.42 2.61
CA LEU A 152 14.10 1.50 2.10
C LEU A 152 14.60 2.95 2.08
N ASP A 153 13.78 3.84 1.51
CA ASP A 153 14.05 5.27 1.45
C ASP A 153 14.26 5.86 2.85
N LEU A 154 13.35 5.56 3.77
CA LEU A 154 13.44 6.04 5.16
C LEU A 154 14.68 5.49 5.86
N ALA A 155 15.04 4.23 5.63
CA ALA A 155 16.22 3.60 6.23
C ALA A 155 17.52 4.29 5.78
N VAL A 156 17.67 4.56 4.47
CA VAL A 156 18.84 5.25 3.90
C VAL A 156 18.91 6.70 4.41
N VAL A 157 17.80 7.44 4.40
CA VAL A 157 17.75 8.82 4.91
C VAL A 157 18.08 8.86 6.40
N THR A 158 17.54 7.95 7.19
CA THR A 158 17.80 7.87 8.64
C THR A 158 19.26 7.54 8.94
N ALA A 159 19.88 6.63 8.18
CA ALA A 159 21.29 6.29 8.35
C ALA A 159 22.19 7.48 7.99
N GLY A 160 22.00 8.06 6.80
CA GLY A 160 22.83 9.18 6.34
C GLY A 160 22.71 10.43 7.22
N THR A 161 21.52 10.73 7.73
CA THR A 161 21.33 11.85 8.67
C THR A 161 22.02 11.62 10.01
N LYS A 162 21.96 10.40 10.57
CA LYS A 162 22.72 10.04 11.79
C LYS A 162 24.23 10.15 11.60
N GLU A 163 24.72 9.88 10.39
CA GLU A 163 26.14 10.00 10.02
C GLU A 163 26.56 11.43 9.64
N ASN A 164 25.65 12.41 9.70
CA ASN A 164 25.87 13.78 9.22
C ASN A 164 26.30 13.86 7.75
N SER A 165 25.87 12.89 6.92
CA SER A 165 26.09 12.91 5.48
C SER A 165 25.37 14.10 4.84
N CYS A 166 25.97 14.68 3.80
CA CYS A 166 25.30 15.77 3.10
C CYS A 166 24.12 15.24 2.28
N ARG A 167 23.13 16.10 2.00
CA ARG A 167 21.94 15.74 1.21
C ARG A 167 22.28 15.05 -0.11
N ARG A 168 23.32 15.55 -0.81
CA ARG A 168 23.75 15.01 -2.10
C ARG A 168 24.21 13.56 -1.97
N ASP A 169 24.97 13.23 -0.93
CA ASP A 169 25.49 11.88 -0.73
C ASP A 169 24.34 10.90 -0.41
N ILE A 170 23.39 11.32 0.42
CA ILE A 170 22.18 10.53 0.71
C ILE A 170 21.40 10.27 -0.60
N THR A 171 21.19 11.31 -1.42
CA THR A 171 20.50 11.16 -2.71
C THR A 171 21.25 10.21 -3.65
N ASN A 172 22.58 10.31 -3.73
CA ASN A 172 23.38 9.42 -4.57
C ASN A 172 23.29 7.97 -4.07
N GLN A 173 23.36 7.75 -2.76
CA GLN A 173 23.19 6.41 -2.17
C GLN A 173 21.84 5.81 -2.54
N LYS A 174 20.75 6.59 -2.50
CA LYS A 174 19.42 6.13 -2.93
C LYS A 174 19.42 5.70 -4.40
N ILE A 175 19.91 6.58 -5.29
CA ILE A 175 19.94 6.31 -6.74
C ILE A 175 20.77 5.06 -7.05
N ASP A 176 21.94 4.93 -6.43
CA ASP A 176 22.87 3.85 -6.74
C ASP A 176 22.41 2.51 -6.14
N ARG A 177 21.88 2.52 -4.91
CA ARG A 177 21.58 1.30 -4.15
C ARG A 177 20.14 0.84 -4.25
N LEU A 178 19.19 1.76 -4.35
CA LEU A 178 17.75 1.46 -4.33
C LEU A 178 17.13 1.43 -5.72
N CYS A 179 17.89 1.67 -6.79
CA CYS A 179 17.34 1.52 -8.13
C CYS A 179 16.93 0.08 -8.43
N ASN A 180 15.84 -0.07 -9.20
CA ASN A 180 15.25 -1.37 -9.52
C ASN A 180 16.27 -2.31 -10.20
N ASP A 181 17.17 -1.79 -11.04
CA ASP A 181 18.24 -2.60 -11.65
C ASP A 181 19.20 -3.23 -10.62
N ASN A 182 19.48 -2.52 -9.52
CA ASN A 182 20.30 -3.05 -8.45
C ASN A 182 19.51 -4.04 -7.59
N LEU A 183 18.26 -3.73 -7.24
CA LEU A 183 17.40 -4.62 -6.46
C LEU A 183 17.09 -5.92 -7.21
N ASP A 184 16.88 -5.88 -8.53
CA ASP A 184 16.75 -7.05 -9.39
C ASP A 184 18.00 -7.95 -9.27
N LYS A 185 19.20 -7.37 -9.39
CA LYS A 185 20.47 -8.11 -9.27
C LYS A 185 20.65 -8.70 -7.87
N ILE A 186 20.27 -7.98 -6.83
CA ILE A 186 20.37 -8.44 -5.44
C ILE A 186 19.45 -9.64 -5.25
N GLY A 187 18.18 -9.53 -5.62
CA GLY A 187 17.23 -10.63 -5.43
C GLY A 187 17.61 -11.89 -6.23
N LEU A 188 18.08 -11.73 -7.47
CA LEU A 188 18.59 -12.84 -8.28
C LEU A 188 19.87 -13.47 -7.68
N ARG A 189 20.79 -12.66 -7.14
CA ARG A 189 22.03 -13.15 -6.51
C ARG A 189 21.74 -14.05 -5.30
N HIS A 190 20.69 -13.73 -4.56
CA HIS A 190 20.23 -14.53 -3.42
C HIS A 190 19.32 -15.69 -3.81
N GLY A 191 18.98 -15.84 -5.10
CA GLY A 191 18.14 -16.92 -5.60
C GLY A 191 16.67 -16.80 -5.20
N LEU A 192 16.19 -15.58 -4.94
CA LEU A 192 14.79 -15.34 -4.53
C LEU A 192 13.78 -15.66 -5.65
N ASP A 193 14.24 -15.72 -6.90
CA ASP A 193 13.43 -16.05 -8.08
C ASP A 193 12.75 -17.42 -7.98
N LYS A 194 13.39 -18.36 -7.28
CA LYS A 194 12.90 -19.72 -7.06
C LYS A 194 11.63 -19.77 -6.20
N TYR A 195 11.35 -18.71 -5.45
CA TYR A 195 10.23 -18.64 -4.53
C TYR A 195 9.12 -17.71 -5.02
N LEU A 196 9.29 -17.06 -6.19
CA LEU A 196 8.27 -16.17 -6.73
C LEU A 196 7.14 -16.96 -7.40
N HIS A 197 5.91 -16.53 -7.13
CA HIS A 197 4.71 -17.12 -7.72
C HIS A 197 4.15 -16.19 -8.78
N TYR A 198 4.21 -16.63 -10.05
CA TYR A 198 3.64 -15.90 -11.19
C TYR A 198 3.08 -16.87 -12.23
N PHE A 199 2.06 -16.42 -12.99
CA PHE A 199 1.49 -17.23 -14.07
C PHE A 199 2.31 -17.06 -15.37
N ALA A 200 2.90 -18.15 -15.86
CA ALA A 200 3.82 -18.15 -17.01
C ALA A 200 3.19 -17.66 -18.33
N ASN A 201 1.86 -17.74 -18.46
CA ASN A 201 1.13 -17.42 -19.69
C ASN A 201 0.62 -15.97 -19.80
N ASN A 202 1.01 -15.08 -18.89
CA ASN A 202 0.63 -13.66 -18.95
C ASN A 202 1.39 -12.94 -20.08
N LYS A 203 0.90 -13.10 -21.31
CA LYS A 203 1.30 -12.34 -22.50
C LYS A 203 0.81 -10.88 -22.35
N GLY A 204 1.52 -10.08 -21.55
CA GLY A 204 1.18 -8.67 -21.33
C GLY A 204 1.69 -8.07 -20.03
N VAL A 205 2.18 -8.87 -19.08
CA VAL A 205 2.84 -8.33 -17.89
C VAL A 205 4.23 -7.85 -18.30
N ASN A 206 4.46 -6.55 -18.15
CA ASN A 206 5.79 -5.97 -18.25
C ASN A 206 6.65 -6.61 -17.15
N ARG A 207 7.52 -7.54 -17.54
CA ARG A 207 8.37 -8.30 -16.60
C ARG A 207 9.58 -7.51 -16.10
N LYS A 208 9.70 -6.24 -16.47
CA LYS A 208 10.76 -5.38 -15.95
C LYS A 208 10.53 -5.21 -14.45
N HIS A 209 11.57 -5.46 -13.67
CA HIS A 209 11.63 -5.19 -12.24
C HIS A 209 10.75 -6.06 -11.32
N LEU A 210 10.28 -7.23 -11.80
CA LEU A 210 9.54 -8.17 -10.94
C LEU A 210 10.35 -8.60 -9.70
N MET A 211 11.67 -8.68 -9.84
CA MET A 211 12.53 -9.06 -8.73
C MET A 211 12.72 -7.87 -7.76
N ALA A 212 12.89 -6.65 -8.27
CA ALA A 212 12.87 -5.45 -7.44
C ALA A 212 11.57 -5.33 -6.65
N ASP A 213 10.41 -5.46 -7.32
CA ASP A 213 9.09 -5.44 -6.67
C ASP A 213 9.00 -6.52 -5.57
N ALA A 214 9.59 -7.71 -5.80
CA ALA A 214 9.65 -8.77 -4.79
C ALA A 214 10.53 -8.42 -3.59
N VAL A 215 11.73 -7.88 -3.83
CA VAL A 215 12.65 -7.46 -2.78
C VAL A 215 12.02 -6.34 -1.94
N GLU A 216 11.44 -5.34 -2.59
CA GLU A 216 10.69 -4.27 -1.94
C GLU A 216 9.51 -4.86 -1.14
N ALA A 217 8.71 -5.76 -1.74
CA ALA A 217 7.58 -6.34 -1.04
C ALA A 217 7.99 -7.14 0.20
N ILE A 218 9.08 -7.91 0.13
CA ILE A 218 9.64 -8.63 1.28
C ILE A 218 10.03 -7.65 2.39
N ILE A 219 10.69 -6.54 2.05
CA ILE A 219 11.04 -5.49 3.01
C ILE A 219 9.79 -4.79 3.57
N GLY A 220 8.80 -4.55 2.73
CA GLY A 220 7.51 -3.97 3.11
C GLY A 220 6.77 -4.82 4.13
N VAL A 221 6.80 -6.15 3.98
CA VAL A 221 6.19 -7.05 4.96
C VAL A 221 7.02 -7.27 6.21
N VAL A 222 8.35 -7.15 6.14
CA VAL A 222 9.19 -7.10 7.34
C VAL A 222 8.78 -5.89 8.19
N CYS A 223 8.62 -4.72 7.55
CA CYS A 223 8.17 -3.51 8.23
C CYS A 223 6.79 -3.69 8.89
N GLU A 224 5.85 -4.36 8.24
CA GLU A 224 4.53 -4.62 8.84
C GLU A 224 4.57 -5.68 9.95
N ASP A 225 5.28 -6.79 9.76
CA ASP A 225 5.39 -7.87 10.73
C ASP A 225 6.20 -7.46 11.97
N SER A 226 7.12 -6.49 11.82
CA SER A 226 7.90 -5.92 12.91
C SER A 226 7.24 -4.72 13.60
N ASP A 227 5.96 -4.42 13.33
CA ASP A 227 5.24 -3.27 13.91
C ASP A 227 5.87 -1.90 13.53
N ASN A 228 6.43 -1.81 12.32
CA ASN A 228 7.15 -0.66 11.73
C ASN A 228 8.53 -0.37 12.36
N GLU A 229 9.17 -1.39 12.92
CA GLU A 229 10.51 -1.25 13.48
C GLU A 229 11.57 -1.15 12.37
N LEU A 230 12.10 0.06 12.17
CA LEU A 230 13.08 0.37 11.12
C LEU A 230 14.41 -0.38 11.30
N GLU A 231 14.74 -0.79 12.53
CA GLU A 231 15.96 -1.57 12.78
C GLU A 231 15.88 -2.99 12.18
N ASP A 232 14.68 -3.58 12.08
CA ASP A 232 14.49 -4.86 11.37
C ASP A 232 14.68 -4.70 9.85
N VAL A 233 14.15 -3.61 9.29
CA VAL A 233 14.38 -3.25 7.89
C VAL A 233 15.87 -3.11 7.60
N LYS A 234 16.63 -2.41 8.45
CA LYS A 234 18.09 -2.27 8.31
C LYS A 234 18.83 -3.61 8.44
N ARG A 235 18.39 -4.50 9.33
CA ARG A 235 18.95 -5.86 9.45
C ARG A 235 18.78 -6.64 8.15
N VAL A 236 17.58 -6.59 7.56
CA VAL A 236 17.28 -7.24 6.28
C VAL A 236 18.07 -6.62 5.13
N MET A 237 18.13 -5.29 5.05
CA MET A 237 18.97 -4.59 4.05
C MET A 237 20.42 -5.07 4.12
N LYS A 238 20.98 -5.14 5.33
CA LYS A 238 22.34 -5.64 5.54
C LYS A 238 22.51 -7.11 5.12
N ALA A 239 21.54 -7.97 5.42
CA ALA A 239 21.58 -9.38 5.00
C ALA A 239 21.54 -9.51 3.46
N LEU A 240 20.77 -8.66 2.80
CA LEU A 240 20.68 -8.61 1.34
C LEU A 240 21.88 -7.91 0.68
N GLY A 241 22.67 -7.14 1.43
CA GLY A 241 23.81 -6.39 0.92
C GLY A 241 23.43 -5.07 0.25
N ILE A 242 22.34 -4.44 0.73
CA ILE A 242 21.87 -3.09 0.36
C ILE A 242 22.61 -2.04 1.20
#